data_AF-A0A1F7GD59-F1
#
_entry.id   AF-A0A1F7GD59-F1
#
_cell.length_a   1.000
_cell.length_b   1.000
_cell.length_c   1.000
_cell.angle_alpha   90.00
_cell.angle_beta   90.00
_cell.angle_gamma   90.00
#
_symmetry.space_group_name_H-M   'P 1'
#
loop_
_entity.id
_entity.type
_entity.pdbx_description
1 polymer ?
#
loop_
_entity_poly.entity_id
_entity_poly.type
_entity_poly.pdbx_seq_one_letter_code
_entity_poly.pdbx_strand_id
1 'polypeptide(L)'
;MLTGSTISRRYWSDLKRKLVSEGSQLYDKIVQLKFQALDGKFYLSDAADTETMLHIIQSIPSPNAEPFKLWLAKVGYERIEENHDPELTINRALKTYLRKGYSKNWINQRLKSIEIRKAPTDEWENRGVKSTTEFAILTDDITLAWSGMKAAIIRRHTRCVFLLHLRNYDFYNISLWVLRHYGLLFPGDLKKNKRWYNNPI
;
A
#
# COMPACT_ATOMS: atom_id res chain seq x y z
N MET A 1 -7.19 4.65 -32.46
CA MET A 1 -7.76 5.64 -31.51
C MET A 1 -8.99 5.05 -30.84
N LEU A 2 -9.13 5.20 -29.51
CA LEU A 2 -10.20 4.61 -28.67
C LEU A 2 -11.63 5.00 -29.10
N THR A 3 -11.80 6.13 -29.75
CA THR A 3 -13.12 6.68 -30.11
C THR A 3 -13.53 6.35 -31.54
N GLY A 4 -12.60 5.90 -32.39
CA GLY A 4 -12.84 5.67 -33.83
C GLY A 4 -13.11 6.94 -34.66
N SER A 5 -13.06 8.13 -34.04
CA SER A 5 -13.33 9.40 -34.72
C SER A 5 -12.16 9.81 -35.63
N THR A 6 -12.50 10.37 -36.80
CA THR A 6 -11.55 10.99 -37.72
C THR A 6 -10.99 12.31 -37.18
N ILE A 7 -11.71 13.00 -36.28
CA ILE A 7 -11.32 14.29 -35.72
C ILE A 7 -11.43 14.26 -34.19
N SER A 8 -10.40 13.75 -33.54
CA SER A 8 -10.40 13.47 -32.11
C SER A 8 -10.53 14.71 -31.22
N ARG A 9 -10.01 15.87 -31.65
CA ARG A 9 -10.15 17.13 -30.90
C ARG A 9 -11.61 17.60 -30.86
N ARG A 10 -12.33 17.45 -31.97
CA ARG A 10 -13.75 17.80 -32.04
C ARG A 10 -14.57 16.84 -31.20
N TYR A 11 -14.32 15.54 -31.32
CA TYR A 11 -14.94 14.51 -30.48
C TYR A 11 -14.74 14.79 -28.99
N TRP A 12 -13.51 15.13 -28.56
CA TRP A 12 -13.23 15.46 -27.17
C TRP A 12 -14.02 16.70 -26.70
N SER A 13 -14.15 17.71 -27.55
CA SER A 13 -14.93 18.91 -27.25
C SER A 13 -16.42 18.61 -27.13
N ASP A 14 -16.96 17.76 -28.00
CA ASP A 14 -18.35 17.29 -27.95
C ASP A 14 -18.61 16.43 -26.71
N LEU A 15 -17.68 15.52 -26.36
CA LEU A 15 -17.77 14.69 -25.17
C LEU A 15 -17.76 15.53 -23.89
N LYS A 16 -16.89 16.55 -23.79
CA LYS A 16 -16.88 17.47 -22.65
C LYS A 16 -18.21 18.22 -22.51
N ARG A 17 -18.78 18.70 -23.62
CA ARG A 17 -20.11 19.34 -23.61
C ARG A 17 -21.20 18.38 -23.13
N LYS A 18 -21.18 17.13 -23.60
CA LYS A 18 -22.11 16.09 -23.16
C LYS A 18 -22.01 15.83 -21.66
N LEU A 19 -20.80 15.64 -21.14
CA LEU A 19 -20.56 15.40 -19.71
C LEU A 19 -21.09 16.55 -18.84
N VAL A 20 -20.88 17.80 -19.26
CA VAL A 20 -21.43 18.98 -18.56
C VAL A 20 -22.97 18.97 -18.60
N SER A 21 -23.57 18.63 -19.74
CA SER A 21 -25.04 18.57 -19.86
C SER A 21 -25.68 17.47 -19.02
N GLU A 22 -24.97 16.38 -18.78
CA GLU A 22 -25.40 15.28 -17.91
C GLU A 22 -25.20 15.61 -16.41
N GLY A 23 -24.68 16.79 -16.08
CA GLY A 23 -24.38 17.20 -14.70
C GLY A 23 -23.15 16.49 -14.12
N SER A 24 -22.28 15.95 -14.96
CA SER A 24 -21.11 15.19 -14.53
C SER A 24 -20.02 16.10 -13.96
N GLN A 25 -19.65 15.88 -12.70
CA GLN A 25 -18.53 16.58 -12.03
C GLN A 25 -17.14 16.23 -12.61
N LEU A 26 -17.05 15.29 -13.56
CA LEU A 26 -15.79 14.91 -14.19
C LEU A 26 -15.11 16.07 -14.91
N TYR A 27 -15.91 17.00 -15.44
CA TYR A 27 -15.37 18.16 -16.14
C TYR A 27 -14.46 18.99 -15.21
N ASP A 28 -14.88 19.19 -13.96
CA ASP A 28 -14.14 19.97 -12.98
C ASP A 28 -12.86 19.27 -12.50
N LYS A 29 -12.79 17.94 -12.63
CA LYS A 29 -11.63 17.13 -12.26
C LYS A 29 -10.54 17.07 -13.34
N ILE A 30 -10.83 17.54 -14.55
CA ILE A 30 -9.86 17.59 -15.65
C ILE A 30 -9.05 18.88 -15.51
N VAL A 31 -7.73 18.75 -15.39
CA VAL A 31 -6.80 19.87 -15.25
C VAL A 31 -5.87 19.95 -16.45
N GLN A 32 -5.36 21.14 -16.77
CA GLN A 32 -4.39 21.31 -17.85
C GLN A 32 -2.97 21.30 -17.31
N LEU A 33 -2.14 20.39 -17.83
CA LEU A 33 -0.73 20.30 -17.51
C LEU A 33 0.12 20.58 -18.76
N LYS A 34 1.32 21.13 -18.54
CA LYS A 34 2.29 21.37 -19.61
C LYS A 34 3.02 20.07 -19.94
N PHE A 35 2.86 19.60 -21.17
CA PHE A 35 3.58 18.45 -21.71
C PHE A 35 4.55 18.89 -22.81
N GLN A 36 5.72 18.27 -22.84
CA GLN A 36 6.69 18.46 -23.91
C GLN A 36 6.22 17.69 -25.16
N ALA A 37 6.15 18.37 -26.29
CA ALA A 37 5.84 17.76 -27.58
C ALA A 37 7.14 17.37 -28.33
N LEU A 38 6.98 16.67 -29.45
CA LEU A 38 8.09 16.19 -30.29
C LEU A 38 8.99 17.32 -30.83
N ASP A 39 8.46 18.54 -30.92
CA ASP A 39 9.17 19.76 -31.33
C ASP A 39 9.98 20.41 -30.20
N GLY A 40 9.99 19.79 -29.01
CA GLY A 40 10.68 20.30 -27.82
C GLY A 40 9.96 21.42 -27.09
N LYS A 41 8.81 21.89 -27.60
CA LYS A 41 8.01 22.95 -26.96
C LYS A 41 7.01 22.35 -25.97
N PHE A 42 6.64 23.15 -24.96
CA PHE A 42 5.64 22.76 -23.97
C PHE A 42 4.26 23.28 -24.35
N TYR A 43 3.27 22.38 -24.37
CA TYR A 43 1.87 22.72 -24.65
C TYR A 43 0.97 22.25 -23.50
N LEU A 44 -0.10 23.00 -23.26
CA LEU A 44 -1.14 22.60 -22.31
C LEU A 44 -1.97 21.47 -22.91
N SER A 45 -2.04 20.34 -22.20
CA SER A 45 -2.94 19.23 -22.52
C SER A 45 -3.82 18.90 -21.32
N ASP A 46 -5.07 18.54 -21.61
CA ASP A 46 -6.01 18.06 -20.61
C ASP A 46 -5.48 16.74 -20.00
N ALA A 47 -5.39 16.70 -18.67
CA ALA A 47 -4.92 15.59 -17.87
C ALA A 47 -5.93 15.29 -16.76
N ALA A 48 -6.00 14.02 -16.38
CA ALA A 48 -6.90 13.53 -15.34
C ALA A 48 -6.21 12.43 -14.55
N ASP A 49 -6.67 12.19 -13.31
CA ASP A 49 -6.25 11.05 -12.53
C ASP A 49 -6.77 9.73 -13.12
N THR A 50 -6.25 8.60 -12.61
CA THR A 50 -6.60 7.29 -13.15
C THR A 50 -8.09 6.99 -13.00
N GLU A 51 -8.70 7.37 -11.88
CA GLU A 51 -10.12 7.16 -11.62
C GLU A 51 -10.99 7.94 -12.62
N THR A 52 -10.74 9.23 -12.80
CA THR A 52 -11.46 10.07 -13.76
C THR A 52 -11.25 9.56 -15.18
N MET A 53 -10.05 9.11 -15.53
CA MET A 53 -9.79 8.53 -16.85
C MET A 53 -10.57 7.24 -17.09
N LEU A 54 -10.60 6.31 -16.12
CA LEU A 54 -11.39 5.08 -16.21
C LEU A 54 -12.88 5.39 -16.33
N HIS A 55 -13.36 6.43 -15.65
CA HIS A 55 -14.74 6.88 -15.74
C HIS A 55 -15.07 7.52 -17.10
N ILE A 56 -14.20 8.38 -17.64
CA ILE A 56 -14.33 8.96 -18.99
C ILE A 56 -14.45 7.85 -20.05
N ILE A 57 -13.66 6.78 -19.93
CA ILE A 57 -13.71 5.64 -20.86
C ILE A 57 -15.10 4.99 -20.89
N GLN A 58 -15.83 4.95 -19.78
CA GLN A 58 -17.19 4.43 -19.73
C GLN A 58 -18.16 5.24 -20.59
N SER A 59 -17.99 6.56 -20.62
CA SER A 59 -18.83 7.49 -21.39
C SER A 59 -18.60 7.44 -22.91
N ILE A 60 -17.59 6.73 -23.40
CA ILE A 60 -17.26 6.63 -24.83
C ILE A 60 -18.11 5.54 -25.51
N PRO A 61 -19.06 5.86 -26.41
CA PRO A 61 -19.83 4.87 -27.16
C PRO A 61 -19.05 4.41 -28.42
N SER A 62 -17.95 3.67 -28.24
CA SER A 62 -17.16 3.14 -29.37
C SER A 62 -16.89 1.64 -29.20
N PRO A 63 -16.98 0.84 -30.27
CA PRO A 63 -16.57 -0.57 -30.23
C PRO A 63 -15.13 -0.77 -29.77
N ASN A 64 -14.26 0.22 -30.01
CA ASN A 64 -12.85 0.17 -29.59
C ASN A 64 -12.69 0.35 -28.06
N ALA A 65 -13.67 0.96 -27.39
CA ALA A 65 -13.68 1.10 -25.94
C ALA A 65 -14.30 -0.14 -25.25
N GLU A 66 -15.05 -0.95 -25.98
CA GLU A 66 -15.77 -2.11 -25.43
C GLU A 66 -14.88 -3.12 -24.69
N PRO A 67 -13.68 -3.50 -25.20
CA PRO A 67 -12.79 -4.40 -24.48
C PRO A 67 -12.38 -3.85 -23.10
N PHE A 68 -12.21 -2.53 -22.97
CA PHE A 68 -11.90 -1.89 -21.70
C PHE A 68 -13.08 -1.90 -20.74
N LYS A 69 -14.31 -1.71 -21.25
CA LYS A 69 -15.52 -1.78 -20.43
C LYS A 69 -15.77 -3.19 -19.91
N LEU A 70 -15.63 -4.20 -20.78
CA LEU A 70 -15.72 -5.61 -20.38
C LEU A 70 -14.65 -5.97 -19.35
N TRP A 71 -13.42 -5.48 -19.54
CA TRP A 71 -12.36 -5.66 -18.56
C TRP A 71 -12.70 -5.01 -17.21
N LEU A 72 -13.23 -3.77 -17.20
CA LEU A 72 -13.66 -3.10 -15.97
C LEU A 72 -14.83 -3.82 -15.29
N ALA A 73 -15.81 -4.30 -16.06
CA ALA A 73 -16.92 -5.10 -15.54
C ALA A 73 -16.42 -6.39 -14.90
N LYS A 74 -15.49 -7.09 -15.55
CA LYS A 74 -14.85 -8.29 -15.01
C LYS A 74 -14.10 -8.01 -13.72
N VAL A 75 -13.26 -6.97 -13.68
CA VAL A 75 -12.50 -6.61 -12.47
C VAL A 75 -13.44 -6.19 -11.34
N GLY A 76 -14.51 -5.45 -11.65
CA GLY A 76 -15.54 -5.09 -10.68
C GLY A 76 -16.24 -6.32 -10.09
N TYR A 77 -16.61 -7.27 -10.94
CA TYR A 77 -17.18 -8.55 -10.53
C TYR A 77 -16.21 -9.36 -9.64
N GLU A 78 -14.95 -9.51 -10.06
CA GLU A 78 -13.90 -10.18 -9.28
C GLU A 78 -13.74 -9.53 -7.88
N ARG A 79 -13.84 -8.19 -7.77
CA ARG A 79 -13.79 -7.51 -6.47
C ARG A 79 -15.00 -7.80 -5.59
N ILE A 80 -16.19 -7.92 -6.19
CA ILE A 80 -17.41 -8.29 -5.46
C ILE A 80 -17.27 -9.73 -4.95
N GLU A 81 -16.82 -10.67 -5.78
CA GLU A 81 -16.56 -12.04 -5.35
C GLU A 81 -15.50 -12.13 -4.26
N GLU A 82 -14.38 -11.39 -4.40
CA GLU A 82 -13.31 -11.30 -3.39
C GLU A 82 -13.81 -10.76 -2.04
N ASN A 83 -14.83 -9.91 -2.03
CA ASN A 83 -15.45 -9.41 -0.79
C ASN A 83 -16.35 -10.47 -0.13
N HIS A 84 -16.99 -11.34 -0.91
CA HIS A 84 -17.81 -12.43 -0.38
C HIS A 84 -16.94 -13.60 0.11
N ASP A 85 -15.88 -13.92 -0.64
CA ASP A 85 -14.88 -14.93 -0.29
C ASP A 85 -13.47 -14.32 -0.31
N PRO A 86 -12.97 -13.87 0.86
CA PRO A 86 -11.63 -13.32 1.00
C PRO A 86 -10.51 -14.29 0.60
N GLU A 87 -10.73 -15.61 0.59
CA GLU A 87 -9.71 -16.58 0.18
C GLU A 87 -9.35 -16.44 -1.31
N LEU A 88 -10.30 -16.01 -2.14
CA LEU A 88 -10.06 -15.71 -3.56
C LEU A 88 -8.98 -14.63 -3.73
N THR A 89 -8.93 -13.65 -2.82
CA THR A 89 -7.91 -12.61 -2.82
C THR A 89 -6.52 -13.19 -2.61
N ILE A 90 -6.39 -14.12 -1.66
CA ILE A 90 -5.13 -14.80 -1.35
C ILE A 90 -4.69 -15.64 -2.56
N ASN A 91 -5.60 -16.42 -3.12
CA ASN A 91 -5.34 -17.25 -4.29
C ASN A 91 -4.92 -16.43 -5.52
N ARG A 92 -5.54 -15.27 -5.76
CA ARG A 92 -5.15 -14.34 -6.82
C ARG A 92 -3.77 -13.73 -6.56
N ALA A 93 -3.46 -13.36 -5.33
CA ALA A 93 -2.14 -12.86 -4.95
C ALA A 93 -1.06 -13.92 -5.21
N LEU A 94 -1.29 -15.18 -4.79
CA LEU A 94 -0.41 -16.32 -5.06
C LEU A 94 -0.14 -16.47 -6.56
N LYS A 95 -1.18 -16.55 -7.39
CA LYS A 95 -1.07 -16.64 -8.86
C LYS A 95 -0.29 -15.46 -9.45
N THR A 96 -0.51 -14.26 -8.93
CA THR A 96 0.18 -13.04 -9.39
C THR A 96 1.69 -13.12 -9.12
N TYR A 97 2.10 -13.56 -7.93
CA TYR A 97 3.52 -13.74 -7.62
C TYR A 97 4.16 -14.86 -8.43
N LEU A 98 3.45 -15.98 -8.66
CA LEU A 98 3.94 -17.05 -9.53
C LEU A 98 4.18 -16.55 -10.96
N ARG A 99 3.24 -15.77 -11.51
CA ARG A 99 3.39 -15.16 -12.85
C ARG A 99 4.55 -14.17 -12.93
N LYS A 100 4.94 -13.55 -11.82
CA LYS A 100 6.13 -12.69 -11.73
C LYS A 100 7.45 -13.48 -11.60
N GLY A 101 7.39 -14.81 -11.54
CA GLY A 101 8.58 -15.68 -11.48
C GLY A 101 9.09 -15.98 -10.07
N TYR A 102 8.33 -15.66 -9.02
CA TYR A 102 8.75 -15.97 -7.65
C TYR A 102 8.51 -17.45 -7.32
N SER A 103 9.40 -18.05 -6.51
CA SER A 103 9.25 -19.43 -6.06
C SER A 103 8.13 -19.57 -5.02
N LYS A 104 7.47 -20.73 -4.97
CA LYS A 104 6.44 -21.03 -3.97
C LYS A 104 6.95 -20.84 -2.54
N ASN A 105 8.19 -21.25 -2.26
CA ASN A 105 8.82 -21.07 -0.95
C ASN A 105 8.97 -19.60 -0.58
N TRP A 106 9.42 -18.75 -1.52
CA TRP A 106 9.52 -17.31 -1.29
C TRP A 106 8.15 -16.67 -1.00
N ILE A 107 7.11 -17.09 -1.74
CA ILE A 107 5.75 -16.58 -1.55
C ILE A 107 5.19 -17.01 -0.18
N ASN A 108 5.38 -18.26 0.21
CA ASN A 108 4.95 -18.78 1.51
C ASN A 108 5.65 -18.06 2.67
N GLN A 109 6.97 -17.84 2.55
CA GLN A 109 7.70 -17.03 3.52
C GLN A 109 7.15 -15.60 3.59
N ARG A 110 6.80 -15.01 2.44
CA ARG A 110 6.24 -13.66 2.39
C ARG A 110 4.88 -13.58 3.08
N LEU A 111 4.00 -14.56 2.86
CA LEU A 111 2.70 -14.63 3.53
C LEU A 111 2.85 -14.81 5.05
N LYS A 112 3.68 -15.76 5.49
CA LYS A 112 3.99 -15.96 6.92
C LYS A 112 4.59 -14.72 7.57
N SER A 113 5.45 -14.00 6.85
CA SER A 113 6.03 -12.75 7.35
C SER A 113 4.98 -11.66 7.59
N ILE A 114 3.82 -11.69 6.93
CA ILE A 114 2.75 -10.71 7.18
C ILE A 114 2.09 -11.00 8.53
N GLU A 115 1.73 -12.26 8.78
CA GLU A 115 1.14 -12.72 10.05
C GLU A 115 2.07 -12.41 11.24
N ILE A 116 3.32 -12.82 11.13
CA ILE A 116 4.32 -12.66 12.19
C ILE A 116 4.63 -11.18 12.46
N ARG A 117 4.50 -10.31 11.46
CA ARG A 117 4.68 -8.86 11.65
C ARG A 117 3.52 -8.20 12.37
N LYS A 118 2.31 -8.77 12.29
CA LYS A 118 1.14 -8.25 13.00
C LYS A 118 1.10 -8.73 14.44
N ALA A 119 1.59 -9.93 14.71
CA ALA A 119 1.49 -10.55 16.03
C ALA A 119 2.01 -9.69 17.22
N PRO A 120 3.17 -8.99 17.14
CA PRO A 120 3.59 -8.09 18.22
C PRO A 120 2.66 -6.89 18.40
N THR A 121 2.16 -6.32 17.29
CA THR A 121 1.22 -5.21 17.33
C THR A 121 -0.09 -5.64 17.97
N ASP A 122 -0.65 -6.77 17.55
CA ASP A 122 -1.88 -7.34 18.10
C ASP A 122 -1.71 -7.66 19.59
N GLU A 123 -0.55 -8.18 20.00
CA GLU A 123 -0.24 -8.45 21.41
C GLU A 123 -0.19 -7.17 22.25
N TRP A 124 0.35 -6.07 21.72
CA TRP A 124 0.40 -4.78 22.43
C TRP A 124 -0.95 -4.10 22.48
N GLU A 125 -1.74 -4.15 21.42
CA GLU A 125 -3.13 -3.65 21.40
C GLU A 125 -3.99 -4.42 22.43
N ASN A 126 -3.89 -5.76 22.46
CA ASN A 126 -4.58 -6.60 23.44
C ASN A 126 -4.16 -6.28 24.89
N ARG A 127 -2.92 -5.83 25.09
CA ARG A 127 -2.40 -5.39 26.39
C ARG A 127 -2.69 -3.92 26.70
N GLY A 128 -3.46 -3.23 25.86
CA GLY A 128 -3.99 -1.89 26.11
C GLY A 128 -3.11 -0.74 25.62
N VAL A 129 -2.09 -1.00 24.80
CA VAL A 129 -1.29 0.04 24.14
C VAL A 129 -2.14 0.70 23.06
N LYS A 130 -2.36 2.02 23.16
CA LYS A 130 -3.29 2.75 22.28
C LYS A 130 -2.64 3.90 21.53
N SER A 131 -1.46 4.34 21.97
CA SER A 131 -0.79 5.51 21.37
C SER A 131 0.40 5.12 20.49
N THR A 132 0.55 5.80 19.36
CA THR A 132 1.71 5.66 18.46
C THR A 132 3.04 5.94 19.16
N THR A 133 3.04 6.74 20.23
CA THR A 133 4.20 7.04 21.06
C THR A 133 4.63 5.84 21.91
N GLU A 134 3.69 5.11 22.53
CA GLU A 134 4.00 3.90 23.29
C GLU A 134 4.57 2.80 22.39
N PHE A 135 4.01 2.63 21.18
CA PHE A 135 4.56 1.72 20.16
C PHE A 135 6.03 2.04 19.82
N ALA A 136 6.37 3.32 19.69
CA ALA A 136 7.73 3.74 19.38
C ALA A 136 8.72 3.46 20.52
N ILE A 137 8.31 3.70 21.77
CA ILE A 137 9.12 3.41 22.96
C ILE A 137 9.36 1.89 23.08
N LEU A 138 8.30 1.09 22.97
CA LEU A 138 8.36 -0.37 22.97
C LEU A 138 9.30 -0.92 21.90
N THR A 139 9.18 -0.39 20.68
CA THR A 139 10.02 -0.79 19.55
C THR A 139 11.49 -0.45 19.82
N ASP A 140 11.78 0.74 20.36
CA ASP A 140 13.15 1.13 20.72
C ASP A 140 13.72 0.27 21.84
N ASP A 141 12.94 -0.05 22.87
CA ASP A 141 13.35 -0.90 24.00
C ASP A 141 13.68 -2.34 23.54
N ILE A 142 12.85 -2.93 22.69
CA ILE A 142 13.09 -4.27 22.12
C ILE A 142 14.30 -4.25 21.18
N THR A 143 14.41 -3.22 20.35
CA THR A 143 15.55 -3.08 19.43
C THR A 143 16.86 -2.95 20.20
N LEU A 144 16.85 -2.20 21.31
CA LEU A 144 17.99 -2.06 22.20
C LEU A 144 18.33 -3.39 22.90
N ALA A 145 17.33 -4.08 23.46
CA ALA A 145 17.53 -5.36 24.14
C ALA A 145 18.10 -6.44 23.21
N TRP A 146 17.73 -6.41 21.93
CA TRP A 146 18.17 -7.41 20.95
C TRP A 146 19.50 -7.05 20.27
N SER A 147 19.70 -5.79 19.88
CA SER A 147 20.85 -5.36 19.07
C SER A 147 21.91 -4.58 19.81
N GLY A 148 21.66 -4.19 21.07
CA GLY A 148 22.48 -3.23 21.82
C GLY A 148 22.43 -1.80 21.27
N MET A 149 21.60 -1.52 20.26
CA MET A 149 21.49 -0.20 19.62
C MET A 149 20.03 0.27 19.54
N LYS A 150 19.81 1.59 19.62
CA LYS A 150 18.48 2.19 19.43
C LYS A 150 18.05 2.10 17.95
N ALA A 151 16.74 2.00 17.68
CA ALA A 151 16.25 1.80 16.31
C ALA A 151 16.58 2.97 15.37
N ALA A 152 16.69 4.20 15.90
CA ALA A 152 17.13 5.37 15.12
C ALA A 152 18.57 5.25 14.59
N ILE A 153 19.46 4.63 15.35
CA ILE A 153 20.88 4.43 14.99
C ILE A 153 20.98 3.38 13.88
N ILE A 154 20.26 2.27 14.05
CA ILE A 154 20.19 1.20 13.05
C ILE A 154 19.67 1.75 11.72
N ARG A 155 18.58 2.54 11.74
CA ARG A 155 18.02 3.17 10.53
C ARG A 155 18.98 4.10 9.80
N ARG A 156 19.87 4.79 10.52
CA ARG A 156 20.90 5.66 9.93
C ARG A 156 22.05 4.87 9.32
N HIS A 157 22.45 3.75 9.93
CA HIS A 157 23.53 2.90 9.44
C HIS A 157 23.11 1.96 8.30
N THR A 158 21.83 1.65 8.17
CA THR A 158 21.34 0.72 7.14
C THR A 158 20.97 1.41 5.82
N ARG A 159 22.01 1.85 5.09
CA ARG A 159 21.97 1.93 3.62
C ARG A 159 22.39 0.60 2.96
N CYS A 160 22.65 -0.43 3.76
CA CYS A 160 23.06 -1.77 3.33
C CYS A 160 21.93 -2.80 3.50
N VAL A 161 21.98 -3.81 2.65
CA VAL A 161 21.12 -5.01 2.42
C VAL A 161 20.51 -5.69 3.66
N PHE A 162 20.94 -5.35 4.87
CA PHE A 162 20.58 -5.96 6.16
C PHE A 162 19.10 -5.79 6.58
N LEU A 163 18.41 -4.72 6.15
CA LEU A 163 16.97 -4.57 6.43
C LEU A 163 16.07 -5.58 5.68
N LEU A 164 16.59 -6.25 4.64
CA LEU A 164 15.89 -7.41 4.07
C LEU A 164 15.84 -8.59 5.06
N HIS A 165 16.80 -8.66 5.99
CA HIS A 165 16.86 -9.68 7.05
C HIS A 165 16.20 -9.26 8.37
N LEU A 166 16.21 -7.98 8.74
CA LEU A 166 15.45 -7.50 9.92
C LEU A 166 13.92 -7.53 9.72
N ARG A 167 13.47 -7.61 8.47
CA ARG A 167 12.07 -7.89 8.11
C ARG A 167 11.77 -9.40 8.01
N ASN A 168 12.75 -10.26 8.29
CA ASN A 168 12.53 -11.69 8.30
C ASN A 168 11.98 -12.19 9.63
N TYR A 169 11.37 -13.36 9.49
CA TYR A 169 10.79 -14.26 10.49
C TYR A 169 11.48 -14.21 11.87
N ASP A 170 12.81 -14.11 11.94
CA ASP A 170 13.58 -14.26 13.18
C ASP A 170 13.45 -13.08 14.15
N PHE A 171 13.50 -11.82 13.68
CA PHE A 171 13.38 -10.66 14.57
C PHE A 171 12.03 -10.62 15.29
N TYR A 172 10.96 -10.94 14.57
CA TYR A 172 9.60 -10.92 15.10
C TYR A 172 9.30 -12.12 15.99
N ASN A 173 9.85 -13.31 15.70
CA ASN A 173 9.77 -14.44 16.62
C ASN A 173 10.54 -14.19 17.91
N ILE A 174 11.71 -13.55 17.83
CA ILE A 174 12.47 -13.14 19.02
C ILE A 174 11.71 -12.09 19.80
N SER A 175 11.10 -11.11 19.12
CA SER A 175 10.24 -10.10 19.78
C SER A 175 9.04 -10.74 20.49
N LEU A 176 8.32 -11.65 19.82
CA LEU A 176 7.23 -12.43 20.42
C LEU A 176 7.72 -13.31 21.59
N TRP A 177 8.89 -13.93 21.46
CA TRP A 177 9.48 -14.73 22.53
C TRP A 177 9.82 -13.87 23.74
N VAL A 178 10.40 -12.68 23.54
CA VAL A 178 10.64 -11.70 24.61
C VAL A 178 9.31 -11.26 25.25
N LEU A 179 8.27 -10.97 24.46
CA LEU A 179 6.96 -10.57 24.97
C LEU A 179 6.24 -11.66 25.77
N ARG A 180 6.36 -12.93 25.33
CA ARG A 180 5.73 -14.09 25.98
C ARG A 180 6.51 -14.61 27.18
N HIS A 181 7.84 -14.66 27.12
CA HIS A 181 8.67 -15.24 28.19
C HIS A 181 9.16 -14.24 29.22
N TYR A 182 9.46 -13.00 28.84
CA TYR A 182 10.00 -12.02 29.79
C TYR A 182 8.94 -11.17 30.48
N GLY A 183 7.68 -11.21 30.04
CA GLY A 183 6.60 -10.44 30.67
C GLY A 183 6.96 -8.95 30.81
N LEU A 184 7.80 -8.42 29.91
CA LEU A 184 8.24 -7.04 29.98
C LEU A 184 7.02 -6.17 29.70
N LEU A 185 6.61 -5.46 30.77
CA LEU A 185 5.57 -4.44 30.84
C LEU A 185 4.22 -4.94 31.34
N PHE A 186 4.19 -5.25 32.63
CA PHE A 186 2.98 -5.03 33.43
C PHE A 186 2.57 -3.54 33.28
N PRO A 187 1.26 -3.24 33.09
CA PRO A 187 0.76 -1.86 32.98
C PRO A 187 1.15 -0.96 34.17
N GLY A 188 1.47 -1.55 35.33
CA GLY A 188 1.91 -0.84 36.53
C GLY A 188 3.35 -0.32 36.50
N ASP A 189 4.21 -0.78 35.58
CA ASP A 189 5.66 -0.54 35.65
C ASP A 189 6.23 0.40 34.57
N LEU A 190 5.40 1.03 33.73
CA LEU A 190 5.85 2.13 32.86
C LEU A 190 6.47 3.30 33.66
N LYS A 191 6.05 3.49 34.93
CA LYS A 191 6.71 4.44 35.85
C LYS A 191 8.05 3.94 36.40
N LYS A 192 8.24 2.62 36.56
CA LYS A 192 9.52 2.03 37.02
C LYS A 192 10.58 2.01 35.93
N ASN A 193 10.20 1.91 34.65
CA ASN A 193 11.16 1.96 33.55
C ASN A 193 11.87 3.31 33.37
N LYS A 194 11.40 4.39 34.01
CA LYS A 194 12.18 5.62 34.17
C LYS A 194 13.48 5.42 34.98
N ARG A 195 13.59 4.36 35.78
CA ARG A 195 14.80 4.06 36.58
C ARG A 195 15.98 3.62 35.71
N TRP A 196 15.72 2.95 34.58
CA TRP A 196 16.76 2.53 33.63
C TRP A 196 17.29 3.69 32.78
N TYR A 197 16.50 4.75 32.59
CA TYR A 197 16.91 5.94 31.84
C TYR A 197 17.87 6.86 32.61
N ASN A 198 17.96 6.74 33.93
CA ASN A 198 18.72 7.67 34.79
C ASN A 198 20.04 7.11 35.34
N ASN A 199 20.43 5.88 35.00
CA ASN A 199 21.76 5.34 35.33
C ASN A 199 22.21 4.36 34.23
N PRO A 200 22.94 4.83 33.21
CA PRO A 200 23.63 3.94 32.29
C PRO A 200 24.81 3.26 33.01
N ILE A 201 24.94 1.95 32.83
CA ILE A 201 26.19 1.20 33.09
C ILE A 201 27.13 1.49 31.93
#